data_AF-A0A2N6AFF6-F1
#
_entry.id   AF-A0A2N6AFF6-F1
#
_cell.length_a   1.000
_cell.length_b   1.000
_cell.length_c   1.000
_cell.angle_alpha   90.00
_cell.angle_beta   90.00
_cell.angle_gamma   90.00
#
_symmetry.space_group_name_H-M   'P 1'
#
loop_
_entity.id
_entity.type
_entity.pdbx_description
1 polymer ?
#
loop_
_entity_poly.entity_id
_entity_poly.type
_entity_poly.pdbx_seq_one_letter_code
_entity_poly.pdbx_strand_id
1 'polypeptide(L)'
;MIFKNWIVTPFLSAMLFSSLCAASPPSNCLEFDVIKIPGLPSAQEERLKNKGIKAVIFHCMGTSLRQSLDILTGNAGYQVSTHYFIPTMSGKEFLKEMNIHHQKLRYPERVPVIEIVSPDRMAYHAGKSSWGGVAAKSLNPSSIGIEVHCPGYANGLQPSKDWNFNVFVPYNDKQKETLVALTKYLKTQYGVDHFLAHSTVAPGRKTDPGPLFFWEDLNKLGYVTIVDQNKVVHIKKFKNMETPELIKEAKKALVKWGYTIPVDGEEELETLTKCIDSFFLQFDPSYWKAKNQEGRELANVNLREKVIRLLEGVEAMAV
;
A
#
# COMPACT_ATOMS: atom_id res chain seq x y z
N MET A 1 -2.39 39.34 67.81
CA MET A 1 -0.98 39.79 67.83
C MET A 1 -0.14 38.61 67.37
N ILE A 2 0.59 38.58 66.27
CA ILE A 2 1.22 39.59 65.42
C ILE A 2 1.39 38.96 64.03
N PHE A 3 1.12 39.75 62.98
CA PHE A 3 1.33 39.41 61.57
C PHE A 3 2.82 39.13 61.28
N LYS A 4 3.10 38.12 60.46
CA LYS A 4 4.44 37.89 59.89
C LYS A 4 4.58 38.61 58.56
N ASN A 5 5.72 39.29 58.45
CA ASN A 5 6.14 40.23 57.43
C ASN A 5 6.04 39.71 55.99
N TRP A 6 5.48 40.57 55.14
CA TRP A 6 5.74 40.61 53.71
C TRP A 6 7.06 41.34 53.47
N ILE A 7 8.00 40.69 52.79
CA ILE A 7 9.10 41.38 52.10
C ILE A 7 8.73 41.40 50.62
N VAL A 8 8.53 42.62 50.13
CA VAL A 8 8.33 42.96 48.73
C VAL A 8 9.72 43.13 48.11
N THR A 9 10.04 42.37 47.07
CA THR A 9 11.14 42.68 46.15
C THR A 9 10.56 42.91 44.76
N PRO A 10 11.00 43.96 44.04
CA PRO A 10 10.35 44.40 42.82
C PRO A 10 10.82 43.60 41.61
N PHE A 11 9.88 43.51 40.67
CA PHE A 11 10.05 43.18 39.26
C PHE A 11 11.39 43.64 38.67
N LEU A 12 12.14 42.71 38.08
CA LEU A 12 12.88 43.01 36.86
C LEU A 12 12.43 42.04 35.76
N SER A 13 11.78 42.61 34.77
CA SER A 13 11.36 41.97 33.53
C SER A 13 12.59 41.56 32.72
N ALA A 14 12.70 40.28 32.43
CA ALA A 14 13.54 39.77 31.35
C ALA A 14 12.79 38.60 30.69
N MET A 15 11.77 38.94 29.88
CA MET A 15 11.27 38.01 28.86
C MET A 15 12.38 37.81 27.82
N LEU A 16 13.28 36.87 28.10
CA LEU A 16 14.03 36.20 27.06
C LEU A 16 13.03 35.28 26.33
N PHE A 17 12.39 35.81 25.29
CA PHE A 17 11.90 34.97 24.22
C PHE A 17 13.12 34.32 23.57
N SER A 18 13.60 33.22 24.15
CA SER A 18 14.35 32.25 23.39
C SER A 18 13.35 31.70 22.38
N SER A 19 13.37 32.24 21.17
CA SER A 19 12.90 31.51 20.02
C SER A 19 13.74 30.23 19.97
N LEU A 20 13.24 29.17 20.59
CA LEU A 20 13.54 27.84 20.09
C LEU A 20 12.95 27.83 18.68
N CYS A 21 13.73 28.30 17.71
CA CYS A 21 13.78 27.62 16.44
C CYS A 21 14.03 26.16 16.82
N ALA A 22 12.95 25.38 16.87
CA ALA A 22 13.04 23.96 16.70
C ALA A 22 13.75 23.81 15.35
N ALA A 23 15.06 23.61 15.40
CA ALA A 23 15.82 23.23 14.24
C ALA A 23 15.17 21.93 13.77
N SER A 24 14.42 22.02 12.68
CA SER A 24 13.96 20.85 11.95
C SER A 24 15.16 19.93 11.80
N PRO A 25 15.05 18.63 12.12
CA PRO A 25 16.15 17.70 11.87
C PRO A 25 16.54 17.82 10.40
N PRO A 26 17.84 17.80 10.08
CA PRO A 26 18.31 18.07 8.74
C PRO A 26 17.62 17.14 7.75
N SER A 27 17.14 17.74 6.67
CA SER A 27 16.53 17.09 5.52
C SER A 27 17.26 15.79 5.13
N ASN A 28 16.55 14.67 5.29
CA ASN A 28 16.44 13.55 4.36
C ASN A 28 17.50 13.50 3.25
N CYS A 29 18.62 12.82 3.50
CA CYS A 29 19.31 12.18 2.38
C CYS A 29 18.52 10.91 2.08
N LEU A 30 17.70 10.93 1.02
CA LEU A 30 17.12 9.71 0.47
C LEU A 30 18.25 8.68 0.25
N GLU A 31 18.03 7.45 0.69
CA GLU A 31 18.99 6.34 0.52
C GLU A 31 18.94 5.73 -0.89
N PHE A 32 18.27 6.42 -1.81
CA PHE A 32 18.06 6.06 -3.21
C PHE A 32 18.03 7.34 -4.06
N ASP A 33 18.32 7.19 -5.35
CA ASP A 33 18.17 8.28 -6.30
C ASP A 33 16.71 8.40 -6.77
N VAL A 34 16.27 9.63 -7.01
CA VAL A 34 14.99 9.91 -7.69
C VAL A 34 15.28 10.36 -9.12
N ILE A 35 14.76 9.61 -10.08
CA ILE A 35 14.80 9.95 -11.52
C ILE A 35 13.45 10.50 -11.90
N LYS A 36 13.41 11.72 -12.43
CA LYS A 36 12.16 12.36 -12.84
C LYS A 36 11.97 12.12 -14.33
N ILE A 37 10.87 11.49 -14.70
CA ILE A 37 10.41 11.44 -16.09
C ILE A 37 9.06 12.16 -16.14
N PRO A 38 8.88 13.17 -17.01
CA PRO A 38 7.61 13.86 -17.10
C PRO A 38 6.53 12.88 -17.60
N GLY A 39 5.50 12.64 -16.80
CA GLY A 39 4.29 11.92 -17.21
C GLY A 39 3.18 12.86 -17.72
N LEU A 40 2.45 12.40 -18.75
CA LEU A 40 1.21 12.93 -19.34
C LEU A 40 0.93 14.45 -19.27
N PRO A 41 0.86 15.15 -20.42
CA PRO A 41 0.25 16.47 -20.51
C PRO A 41 -1.30 16.51 -20.43
N SER A 42 -2.00 15.41 -20.15
CA SER A 42 -3.46 15.34 -20.37
C SER A 42 -4.31 14.64 -19.30
N ALA A 43 -3.83 14.54 -18.06
CA ALA A 43 -4.69 14.20 -16.92
C ALA A 43 -4.54 15.31 -15.87
N GLN A 44 -5.27 16.39 -16.13
CA GLN A 44 -5.62 17.51 -15.24
C GLN A 44 -4.60 17.87 -14.15
N GLU A 45 -4.03 19.07 -14.30
CA GLU A 45 -3.36 19.85 -13.25
C GLU A 45 -4.29 20.16 -12.05
N GLU A 46 -5.15 19.24 -11.64
CA GLU A 46 -5.82 19.32 -10.36
C GLU A 46 -4.77 19.05 -9.29
N ARG A 47 -4.16 20.15 -8.82
CA ARG A 47 -3.52 20.17 -7.50
C ARG A 47 -4.49 19.52 -6.53
N LEU A 48 -3.96 18.67 -5.66
CA LEU A 48 -4.75 18.16 -4.54
C LEU A 48 -5.25 19.38 -3.75
N LYS A 49 -6.54 19.73 -3.88
CA LYS A 49 -7.18 20.73 -3.01
C LYS A 49 -7.22 20.13 -1.61
N ASN A 50 -6.18 20.40 -0.82
CA ASN A 50 -6.06 20.19 0.62
C ASN A 50 -6.77 18.94 1.19
N LYS A 51 -6.72 17.79 0.49
CA LYS A 51 -7.28 16.52 0.98
C LYS A 51 -6.30 15.75 1.87
N GLY A 52 -5.03 16.14 1.86
CA GLY A 52 -3.94 15.43 2.52
C GLY A 52 -3.70 14.05 1.92
N ILE A 53 -2.46 13.57 1.98
CA ILE A 53 -2.15 12.20 1.64
C ILE A 53 -2.44 11.33 2.86
N LYS A 54 -3.30 10.33 2.69
CA LYS A 54 -3.77 9.44 3.76
C LYS A 54 -3.33 8.00 3.55
N ALA A 55 -3.14 7.59 2.30
CA ALA A 55 -2.70 6.24 2.00
C ALA A 55 -1.55 6.21 0.98
N VAL A 56 -0.76 5.15 1.04
CA VAL A 56 0.07 4.69 -0.07
C VAL A 56 -0.57 3.41 -0.60
N ILE A 57 -0.78 3.34 -1.91
CA ILE A 57 -1.36 2.17 -2.58
C ILE A 57 -0.28 1.57 -3.47
N PHE A 58 0.06 0.31 -3.18
CA PHE A 58 1.02 -0.45 -3.96
C PHE A 58 0.35 -1.19 -5.11
N HIS A 59 1.03 -1.21 -6.23
CA HIS A 59 0.62 -1.82 -7.49
C HIS A 59 1.78 -2.63 -8.06
N CYS A 60 1.46 -3.47 -9.03
CA CYS A 60 2.45 -4.02 -9.94
C CYS A 60 1.84 -4.25 -11.31
N MET A 61 2.68 -4.15 -12.33
CA MET A 61 2.30 -4.49 -13.70
C MET A 61 3.12 -5.68 -14.20
N GLY A 62 2.41 -6.65 -14.76
CA GLY A 62 2.97 -7.74 -15.55
C GLY A 62 3.27 -7.30 -16.98
N THR A 63 4.06 -6.25 -17.20
CA THR A 63 4.45 -5.85 -18.56
C THR A 63 5.95 -5.62 -18.64
N SER A 64 6.49 -5.52 -19.85
CA SER A 64 7.89 -5.11 -20.02
C SER A 64 8.12 -3.69 -19.49
N LEU A 65 9.37 -3.33 -19.18
CA LEU A 65 9.70 -2.00 -18.67
C LEU A 65 9.17 -0.88 -19.57
N ARG A 66 9.40 -1.00 -20.89
CA ARG A 66 8.97 0.01 -21.87
C ARG A 66 7.45 0.18 -21.89
N GLN A 67 6.73 -0.93 -21.98
CA GLN A 67 5.27 -0.91 -21.97
C GLN A 67 4.70 -0.36 -20.66
N SER A 68 5.29 -0.73 -19.52
CA SER A 68 4.94 -0.17 -18.21
C SER A 68 5.04 1.36 -18.23
N LEU A 69 6.18 1.89 -18.68
CA LEU A 69 6.39 3.33 -18.73
C LEU A 69 5.46 4.00 -19.75
N ASP A 70 5.28 3.45 -20.94
CA ASP A 70 4.38 4.03 -21.95
C ASP A 70 2.92 4.07 -21.48
N ILE A 71 2.47 3.09 -20.70
CA ILE A 71 1.14 3.09 -20.08
C ILE A 71 1.06 4.19 -19.02
N LEU A 72 2.04 4.26 -18.10
CA LEU A 72 2.01 5.17 -16.95
C LEU A 72 2.31 6.63 -17.31
N THR A 73 3.02 6.87 -18.41
CA THR A 73 3.23 8.21 -19.00
C THR A 73 2.23 8.52 -20.10
N GLY A 74 1.27 7.61 -20.34
CA GLY A 74 0.14 7.70 -21.27
C GLY A 74 0.50 7.80 -22.75
N ASN A 75 1.74 7.50 -23.12
CA ASN A 75 2.16 7.30 -24.52
C ASN A 75 1.37 6.16 -25.19
N ALA A 76 0.88 5.20 -24.41
CA ALA A 76 0.04 4.10 -24.89
C ALA A 76 -1.46 4.45 -24.97
N GLY A 77 -1.86 5.70 -24.77
CA GLY A 77 -3.25 6.17 -24.90
C GLY A 77 -4.16 5.83 -23.72
N TYR A 78 -3.62 5.25 -22.64
CA TYR A 78 -4.36 4.96 -21.41
C TYR A 78 -4.43 6.19 -20.49
N GLN A 79 -5.55 6.34 -19.79
CA GLN A 79 -5.73 7.38 -18.76
C GLN A 79 -5.39 6.82 -17.37
N VAL A 80 -4.16 6.33 -17.20
CA VAL A 80 -3.65 5.83 -15.93
C VAL A 80 -2.27 6.40 -15.67
N SER A 81 -1.93 6.60 -14.41
CA SER A 81 -0.61 7.08 -14.00
C SER A 81 -0.33 6.68 -12.56
N THR A 82 0.92 6.80 -12.13
CA THR A 82 1.36 6.57 -10.76
C THR A 82 2.28 7.72 -10.33
N HIS A 83 2.49 7.90 -9.02
CA HIS A 83 3.46 8.90 -8.56
C HIS A 83 4.86 8.36 -8.72
N TYR A 84 5.07 7.12 -8.25
CA TYR A 84 6.37 6.48 -8.25
C TYR A 84 6.34 5.13 -8.96
N PHE A 85 7.44 4.81 -9.63
CA PHE A 85 7.72 3.52 -10.24
C PHE A 85 9.08 2.99 -9.76
N ILE A 86 9.15 1.72 -9.37
CA ILE A 86 10.38 1.06 -8.91
C ILE A 86 10.76 -0.04 -9.91
N PRO A 87 11.80 0.16 -10.74
CA PRO A 87 12.21 -0.83 -11.74
C PRO A 87 12.91 -2.04 -11.10
N THR A 88 13.12 -3.10 -11.86
CA THR A 88 13.88 -4.28 -11.42
C THR A 88 15.41 -4.10 -11.52
N MET A 89 15.88 -2.99 -12.08
CA MET A 89 17.28 -2.71 -12.44
C MET A 89 17.86 -1.51 -11.69
N SER A 90 19.19 -1.39 -11.69
CA SER A 90 19.89 -0.26 -11.10
C SER A 90 19.63 1.06 -11.84
N GLY A 91 19.92 2.19 -11.20
CA GLY A 91 19.73 3.50 -11.81
C GLY A 91 20.58 3.70 -13.06
N LYS A 92 21.82 3.20 -13.04
CA LYS A 92 22.72 3.23 -14.21
C LYS A 92 22.18 2.41 -15.38
N GLU A 93 21.66 1.21 -15.11
CA GLU A 93 21.02 0.38 -16.13
C GLU A 93 19.76 1.05 -16.68
N PHE A 94 18.92 1.61 -15.80
CA PHE A 94 17.72 2.34 -16.18
C PHE A 94 18.02 3.54 -17.09
N LEU A 95 19.00 4.37 -16.73
CA LEU A 95 19.40 5.51 -17.55
C LEU A 95 19.92 5.08 -18.93
N LYS A 96 20.72 4.02 -18.99
CA LYS A 96 21.22 3.45 -20.25
C LYS A 96 20.06 2.92 -21.10
N GLU A 97 19.19 2.11 -20.50
CA GLU A 97 18.03 1.52 -21.15
C GLU A 97 17.14 2.64 -21.71
N MET A 98 16.83 3.68 -20.92
CA MET A 98 15.99 4.81 -21.31
C MET A 98 16.70 5.88 -22.17
N ASN A 99 17.97 5.70 -22.51
CA ASN A 99 18.77 6.66 -23.28
C ASN A 99 18.85 8.08 -22.64
N ILE A 100 18.99 8.13 -21.31
CA ILE A 100 19.08 9.37 -20.52
C ILE A 100 20.53 9.59 -20.07
N HIS A 101 21.21 10.61 -20.62
CA HIS A 101 22.66 10.81 -20.42
C HIS A 101 23.04 11.93 -19.43
N HIS A 102 22.11 12.81 -19.09
CA HIS A 102 22.41 14.06 -18.35
C HIS A 102 22.17 13.97 -16.85
N GLN A 103 21.59 12.86 -16.35
CA GLN A 103 21.29 12.71 -14.94
C GLN A 103 22.47 12.08 -14.19
N LYS A 104 22.98 12.80 -13.17
CA LYS A 104 23.98 12.27 -12.23
C LYS A 104 23.27 11.55 -11.08
N LEU A 105 23.69 10.33 -10.80
CA LEU A 105 23.18 9.48 -9.72
C LEU A 105 24.16 9.43 -8.56
N ARG A 106 23.68 9.53 -7.33
CA ARG A 106 24.48 9.36 -6.11
C ARG A 106 24.73 7.87 -5.80
N TYR A 107 23.78 7.03 -6.13
CA TYR A 107 23.78 5.58 -5.91
C TYR A 107 23.50 4.83 -7.23
N PRO A 108 24.38 4.94 -8.24
CA PRO A 108 24.11 4.44 -9.59
C PRO A 108 23.81 2.93 -9.66
N GLU A 109 24.36 2.14 -8.73
CA GLU A 109 24.21 0.68 -8.69
C GLU A 109 22.99 0.23 -7.84
N ARG A 110 22.29 1.15 -7.17
CA ARG A 110 21.04 0.87 -6.46
C ARG A 110 19.84 1.00 -7.40
N VAL A 111 18.74 0.33 -7.06
CA VAL A 111 17.45 0.53 -7.72
C VAL A 111 16.98 1.97 -7.41
N PRO A 112 16.64 2.79 -8.42
CA PRO A 112 16.17 4.15 -8.21
C PRO A 112 14.67 4.15 -7.94
N VAL A 113 14.15 5.31 -7.54
CA VAL A 113 12.73 5.62 -7.61
C VAL A 113 12.49 6.52 -8.82
N ILE A 114 11.59 6.13 -9.71
CA ILE A 114 11.19 6.95 -10.84
C ILE A 114 9.96 7.76 -10.45
N GLU A 115 10.06 9.08 -10.41
CA GLU A 115 8.92 9.98 -10.21
C GLU A 115 8.27 10.31 -11.56
N ILE A 116 7.01 9.90 -11.72
CA ILE A 116 6.21 10.14 -12.94
C ILE A 116 5.22 11.29 -12.69
N VAL A 117 4.58 11.30 -11.52
CA VAL A 117 3.70 12.37 -11.07
C VAL A 117 4.18 12.85 -9.70
N SER A 118 4.42 14.17 -9.56
CA SER A 118 4.73 14.77 -8.26
C SER A 118 3.64 14.42 -7.24
N PRO A 119 4.00 14.08 -5.99
CA PRO A 119 3.05 13.80 -4.91
C PRO A 119 2.12 14.98 -4.56
N ASP A 120 2.42 16.20 -5.02
CA ASP A 120 1.52 17.37 -4.88
C ASP A 120 0.36 17.39 -5.90
N ARG A 121 0.38 16.46 -6.85
CA ARG A 121 -0.64 16.27 -7.89
C ARG A 121 -1.27 14.89 -7.74
N MET A 122 -2.50 14.75 -8.21
CA MET A 122 -3.18 13.47 -8.25
C MET A 122 -2.63 12.60 -9.40
N ALA A 123 -2.26 11.36 -9.11
CA ALA A 123 -2.10 10.32 -10.12
C ALA A 123 -3.37 9.43 -10.24
N TYR A 124 -3.60 8.84 -11.41
CA TYR A 124 -4.76 8.00 -11.69
C TYR A 124 -4.39 6.50 -11.59
N HIS A 125 -4.27 6.00 -10.35
CA HIS A 125 -3.81 4.63 -10.09
C HIS A 125 -4.85 3.73 -9.42
N ALA A 126 -5.59 4.22 -8.42
CA ALA A 126 -6.50 3.43 -7.61
C ALA A 126 -7.87 3.21 -8.26
N GLY A 127 -8.34 4.15 -9.08
CA GLY A 127 -9.65 4.07 -9.75
C GLY A 127 -10.82 3.96 -8.75
N LYS A 128 -11.85 3.15 -9.08
CA LYS A 128 -12.97 2.83 -8.17
C LYS A 128 -12.43 2.06 -6.96
N SER A 129 -12.35 2.74 -5.82
CA SER A 129 -11.68 2.23 -4.62
C SER A 129 -12.24 2.85 -3.35
N SER A 130 -12.09 2.13 -2.24
CA SER A 130 -12.56 2.55 -0.92
C SER A 130 -11.74 1.92 0.20
N TRP A 131 -11.53 2.65 1.29
CA TRP A 131 -10.89 2.10 2.49
C TRP A 131 -11.19 2.95 3.73
N GLY A 132 -11.57 2.33 4.85
CA GLY A 132 -11.52 2.90 6.19
C GLY A 132 -12.18 4.27 6.38
N GLY A 133 -13.20 4.60 5.57
CA GLY A 133 -13.81 5.94 5.55
C GLY A 133 -12.95 7.05 4.92
N VAL A 134 -11.72 6.76 4.47
CA VAL A 134 -10.83 7.70 3.76
C VAL A 134 -11.49 8.18 2.47
N ALA A 135 -12.06 7.26 1.70
CA ALA A 135 -12.87 7.57 0.53
C ALA A 135 -13.87 6.45 0.25
N ALA A 136 -15.03 6.82 -0.30
CA ALA A 136 -16.09 5.88 -0.67
C ALA A 136 -16.17 5.59 -2.19
N LYS A 137 -15.45 6.36 -3.03
CA LYS A 137 -15.54 6.25 -4.50
C LYS A 137 -14.18 6.15 -5.18
N SER A 138 -13.18 6.88 -4.69
CA SER A 138 -11.81 6.79 -5.20
C SER A 138 -10.81 7.29 -4.18
N LEU A 139 -9.72 6.55 -4.01
CA LEU A 139 -8.58 6.95 -3.20
C LEU A 139 -7.55 7.80 -3.96
N ASN A 140 -7.66 7.97 -5.29
CA ASN A 140 -6.71 8.79 -6.08
C ASN A 140 -6.44 10.16 -5.43
N PRO A 141 -7.45 10.93 -4.96
CA PRO A 141 -7.21 12.28 -4.42
C PRO A 141 -6.56 12.32 -3.04
N SER A 142 -6.40 11.19 -2.37
CA SER A 142 -5.91 11.09 -0.98
C SER A 142 -4.82 10.04 -0.83
N SER A 143 -4.21 9.60 -1.93
CA SER A 143 -3.19 8.56 -1.88
C SER A 143 -2.05 8.75 -2.87
N ILE A 144 -0.91 8.14 -2.51
CA ILE A 144 0.25 7.99 -3.39
C ILE A 144 0.24 6.57 -3.96
N GLY A 145 0.09 6.45 -5.27
CA GLY A 145 0.39 5.23 -6.03
C GLY A 145 1.89 4.97 -6.16
N ILE A 146 2.29 3.72 -5.90
CA ILE A 146 3.63 3.19 -6.18
C ILE A 146 3.49 1.93 -7.02
N GLU A 147 4.02 1.95 -8.24
CA GLU A 147 4.10 0.79 -9.12
C GLU A 147 5.45 0.09 -8.94
N VAL A 148 5.44 -1.17 -8.54
CA VAL A 148 6.66 -1.98 -8.45
C VAL A 148 6.72 -2.90 -9.66
N HIS A 149 7.77 -2.75 -10.46
CA HIS A 149 7.89 -3.51 -11.70
C HIS A 149 8.04 -5.01 -11.39
N CYS A 150 7.12 -5.83 -11.93
CA CYS A 150 7.13 -7.27 -11.74
C CYS A 150 6.72 -7.97 -13.06
N PRO A 151 7.67 -8.12 -14.01
CA PRO A 151 7.43 -8.85 -15.24
C PRO A 151 6.90 -10.26 -14.93
N GLY A 152 5.83 -10.66 -15.61
CA GLY A 152 5.23 -11.98 -15.42
C GLY A 152 4.21 -12.08 -14.29
N TYR A 153 3.96 -11.00 -13.53
CA TYR A 153 2.81 -10.94 -12.62
C TYR A 153 1.52 -11.31 -13.36
N ALA A 154 0.76 -12.27 -12.82
CA ALA A 154 -0.50 -12.75 -13.39
C ALA A 154 -0.41 -13.10 -14.90
N ASN A 155 0.71 -13.71 -15.35
CA ASN A 155 0.98 -14.08 -16.75
C ASN A 155 1.04 -12.90 -17.73
N GLY A 156 1.55 -11.77 -17.25
CA GLY A 156 1.80 -10.51 -17.94
C GLY A 156 1.93 -10.48 -19.47
N LEU A 157 0.80 -10.52 -20.19
CA LEU A 157 0.63 -10.34 -21.64
C LEU A 157 0.55 -11.58 -22.54
N GLN A 158 0.20 -12.77 -22.06
CA GLN A 158 -0.56 -13.65 -22.97
C GLN A 158 -2.00 -13.14 -23.02
N PRO A 159 -2.63 -12.96 -24.19
CA PRO A 159 -4.08 -12.86 -24.27
C PRO A 159 -4.65 -14.25 -23.96
N SER A 160 -4.47 -14.73 -22.74
CA SER A 160 -5.27 -15.85 -22.26
C SER A 160 -6.61 -15.27 -21.85
N LYS A 161 -7.67 -16.00 -22.17
CA LYS A 161 -8.97 -15.81 -21.52
C LYS A 161 -8.91 -16.24 -20.03
N ASP A 162 -7.71 -16.55 -19.55
CA ASP A 162 -7.37 -17.25 -18.32
C ASP A 162 -6.40 -16.38 -17.50
N TRP A 163 -6.85 -15.17 -17.12
CA TRP A 163 -6.20 -14.41 -16.07
C TRP A 163 -6.17 -15.28 -14.81
N ASN A 164 -4.99 -15.74 -14.43
CA ASN A 164 -4.86 -16.68 -13.33
C ASN A 164 -4.48 -15.94 -12.04
N PHE A 165 -5.46 -15.76 -11.17
CA PHE A 165 -5.34 -15.20 -9.81
C PHE A 165 -4.36 -15.99 -8.90
N ASN A 166 -3.89 -17.16 -9.33
CA ASN A 166 -3.03 -18.05 -8.54
C ASN A 166 -1.54 -17.96 -8.91
N VAL A 167 -1.17 -17.20 -9.96
CA VAL A 167 0.24 -17.12 -10.40
C VAL A 167 0.82 -15.73 -10.08
N PHE A 168 1.59 -15.67 -9.00
CA PHE A 168 2.36 -14.50 -8.61
C PHE A 168 3.86 -14.76 -8.75
N VAL A 169 4.59 -13.73 -9.18
CA VAL A 169 6.05 -13.77 -9.33
C VAL A 169 6.68 -13.01 -8.15
N PRO A 170 7.74 -13.52 -7.52
CA PRO A 170 8.43 -12.82 -6.45
C PRO A 170 9.12 -11.55 -6.97
N TYR A 171 9.18 -10.54 -6.12
CA TYR A 171 9.91 -9.30 -6.37
C TYR A 171 11.38 -9.42 -5.98
N ASN A 172 12.23 -8.56 -6.54
CA ASN A 172 13.66 -8.53 -6.27
C ASN A 172 13.98 -7.84 -4.92
N ASP A 173 14.94 -8.37 -4.15
CA ASP A 173 15.42 -7.78 -2.89
C ASP A 173 15.93 -6.34 -3.02
N LYS A 174 16.55 -5.96 -4.14
CA LYS A 174 16.96 -4.56 -4.38
C LYS A 174 15.77 -3.61 -4.53
N GLN A 175 14.64 -4.11 -5.05
CA GLN A 175 13.39 -3.33 -5.07
C GLN A 175 12.83 -3.19 -3.65
N LYS A 176 12.93 -4.25 -2.83
CA LYS A 176 12.52 -4.23 -1.41
C LYS A 176 13.25 -3.15 -0.62
N GLU A 177 14.56 -3.08 -0.74
CA GLU A 177 15.39 -2.06 -0.08
C GLU A 177 14.90 -0.64 -0.43
N THR A 178 14.69 -0.41 -1.73
CA THR A 178 14.20 0.89 -2.25
C THR A 178 12.79 1.19 -1.77
N LEU A 179 11.88 0.20 -1.78
CA LEU A 179 10.51 0.35 -1.31
C LEU A 179 10.46 0.68 0.18
N VAL A 180 11.24 -0.03 1.00
CA VAL A 180 11.33 0.20 2.44
C VAL A 180 11.84 1.61 2.72
N ALA A 181 12.87 2.06 2.01
CA ALA A 181 13.37 3.43 2.17
C ALA A 181 12.33 4.47 1.72
N LEU A 182 11.67 4.27 0.58
CA LEU A 182 10.63 5.17 0.08
C LEU A 182 9.43 5.25 1.02
N THR A 183 8.95 4.12 1.55
CA THR A 183 7.79 4.08 2.46
C THR A 183 8.07 4.78 3.79
N LYS A 184 9.27 4.63 4.35
CA LYS A 184 9.72 5.42 5.52
C LYS A 184 9.70 6.91 5.23
N TYR A 185 10.29 7.32 4.11
CA TYR A 185 10.28 8.71 3.68
C TYR A 185 8.85 9.25 3.55
N LEU A 186 7.95 8.53 2.86
CA LEU A 186 6.57 8.96 2.67
C LEU A 186 5.78 9.02 3.99
N LYS A 187 5.98 8.06 4.90
CA LYS A 187 5.38 8.07 6.24
C LYS A 187 5.78 9.34 6.99
N THR A 188 7.08 9.69 7.00
CA THR A 188 7.60 10.86 7.70
C THR A 188 7.17 12.17 7.05
N GLN A 189 7.21 12.27 5.72
CA GLN A 189 6.91 13.51 5.01
C GLN A 189 5.42 13.84 4.96
N TYR A 190 4.57 12.83 4.77
CA TYR A 190 3.15 13.05 4.51
C TYR A 190 2.23 12.59 5.64
N GLY A 191 2.78 11.97 6.70
CA GLY A 191 1.97 11.43 7.78
C GLY A 191 1.01 10.34 7.30
N VAL A 192 1.43 9.52 6.33
CA VAL A 192 0.62 8.46 5.72
C VAL A 192 -0.01 7.57 6.79
N ASP A 193 -1.33 7.41 6.78
CA ASP A 193 -2.04 6.58 7.77
C ASP A 193 -2.05 5.10 7.36
N HIS A 194 -2.16 4.82 6.06
CA HIS A 194 -2.36 3.47 5.55
C HIS A 194 -1.39 3.09 4.42
N PHE A 195 -0.89 1.85 4.47
CA PHE A 195 -0.12 1.22 3.39
C PHE A 195 -0.91 0.01 2.88
N LEU A 196 -1.44 0.09 1.66
CA LEU A 196 -2.47 -0.83 1.17
C LEU A 196 -2.11 -1.42 -0.19
N ALA A 197 -2.57 -2.63 -0.43
CA ALA A 197 -2.61 -3.23 -1.76
C ALA A 197 -3.70 -2.58 -2.61
N HIS A 198 -3.53 -2.58 -3.93
CA HIS A 198 -4.62 -2.25 -4.84
C HIS A 198 -5.79 -3.24 -4.70
N SER A 199 -5.50 -4.53 -4.49
CA SER A 199 -6.50 -5.57 -4.24
C SER A 199 -7.33 -5.33 -2.98
N THR A 200 -6.71 -4.78 -1.93
CA THR A 200 -7.37 -4.45 -0.67
C THR A 200 -8.37 -3.31 -0.84
N VAL A 201 -8.04 -2.29 -1.62
CA VAL A 201 -8.92 -1.12 -1.83
C VAL A 201 -9.91 -1.29 -2.98
N ALA A 202 -9.70 -2.31 -3.83
CA ALA A 202 -10.58 -2.66 -4.94
C ALA A 202 -10.78 -4.19 -5.09
N PRO A 203 -11.38 -4.85 -4.07
CA PRO A 203 -11.51 -6.30 -4.07
C PRO A 203 -12.25 -6.84 -5.29
N GLY A 204 -11.74 -7.94 -5.85
CA GLY A 204 -12.29 -8.61 -7.04
C GLY A 204 -12.03 -7.90 -8.37
N ARG A 205 -11.73 -6.60 -8.38
CA ARG A 205 -11.28 -5.87 -9.59
C ARG A 205 -9.76 -5.98 -9.77
N LYS A 206 -9.03 -6.06 -8.66
CA LYS A 206 -7.56 -6.01 -8.62
C LYS A 206 -7.00 -7.08 -7.69
N THR A 207 -5.79 -7.52 -7.99
CA THR A 207 -5.04 -8.52 -7.22
C THR A 207 -3.69 -8.02 -6.75
N ASP A 208 -3.20 -6.96 -7.39
CA ASP A 208 -1.87 -6.38 -7.19
C ASP A 208 -1.75 -5.70 -5.84
N PRO A 209 -0.53 -5.71 -5.24
CA PRO A 209 0.71 -6.32 -5.72
C PRO A 209 0.85 -7.82 -5.38
N GLY A 210 -0.21 -8.44 -4.82
CA GLY A 210 -0.25 -9.86 -4.48
C GLY A 210 0.46 -10.24 -3.15
N PRO A 211 0.48 -11.54 -2.81
CA PRO A 211 0.94 -12.09 -1.54
C PRO A 211 2.45 -12.32 -1.46
N LEU A 212 3.15 -12.23 -2.59
CA LEU A 212 4.61 -12.29 -2.65
C LEU A 212 5.26 -10.90 -2.50
N PHE A 213 4.46 -9.86 -2.28
CA PHE A 213 4.94 -8.52 -1.97
C PHE A 213 5.57 -8.46 -0.57
N PHE A 214 6.28 -7.37 -0.30
CA PHE A 214 7.08 -7.16 0.92
C PHE A 214 6.27 -6.83 2.18
N TRP A 215 5.10 -7.46 2.36
CA TRP A 215 4.19 -7.21 3.49
C TRP A 215 4.83 -7.50 4.85
N GLU A 216 5.63 -8.56 4.95
CA GLU A 216 6.35 -8.91 6.17
C GLU A 216 7.36 -7.82 6.56
N ASP A 217 8.03 -7.21 5.59
CA ASP A 217 8.98 -6.13 5.83
C ASP A 217 8.28 -4.84 6.29
N LEU A 218 7.14 -4.51 5.68
CA LEU A 218 6.31 -3.38 6.14
C LEU A 218 5.69 -3.64 7.53
N ASN A 219 5.38 -4.90 7.86
CA ASN A 219 4.92 -5.28 9.19
C ASN A 219 6.01 -5.13 10.25
N LYS A 220 7.26 -5.48 9.95
CA LYS A 220 8.41 -5.25 10.85
C LYS A 220 8.64 -3.76 11.15
N LEU A 221 8.24 -2.87 10.23
CA LEU A 221 8.28 -1.41 10.45
C LEU A 221 7.07 -0.89 11.26
N GLY A 222 6.07 -1.73 11.53
CA GLY A 222 4.81 -1.31 12.14
C GLY A 222 3.91 -0.51 11.20
N TYR A 223 4.11 -0.60 9.89
CA TYR A 223 3.35 0.17 8.89
C TYR A 223 2.13 -0.58 8.35
N VAL A 224 2.15 -1.91 8.43
CA VAL A 224 1.05 -2.82 8.14
C VAL A 224 0.96 -3.80 9.32
N THR A 225 -0.21 -4.35 9.59
CA THR A 225 -0.37 -5.49 10.50
C THR A 225 -0.75 -6.70 9.69
N ILE A 226 0.01 -7.78 9.80
CA ILE A 226 -0.32 -9.07 9.17
C ILE A 226 -0.62 -10.12 10.25
N VAL A 227 -1.31 -11.19 9.86
CA VAL A 227 -1.72 -12.28 10.73
C VAL A 227 -0.52 -13.00 11.33
N ASP A 228 -0.47 -13.02 12.67
CA ASP A 228 0.48 -13.82 13.43
C ASP A 228 0.04 -15.29 13.45
N GLN A 229 0.73 -16.11 12.66
CA GLN A 229 0.43 -17.54 12.51
C GLN A 229 0.58 -18.31 13.82
N ASN A 230 1.42 -17.85 14.75
CA ASN A 230 1.61 -18.52 16.04
C ASN A 230 0.40 -18.33 16.95
N LYS A 231 -0.35 -17.24 16.81
CA LYS A 231 -1.58 -17.01 17.58
C LYS A 231 -2.76 -17.76 16.98
N VAL A 232 -2.87 -17.74 15.66
CA VAL A 232 -3.93 -18.43 14.90
C VAL A 232 -4.16 -19.85 15.37
N VAL A 233 -3.09 -20.64 15.51
CA VAL A 233 -3.19 -22.09 15.77
C VAL A 233 -3.88 -22.42 17.10
N HIS A 234 -3.97 -21.45 18.00
CA HIS A 234 -4.64 -21.56 19.29
C HIS A 234 -6.11 -21.13 19.26
N ILE A 235 -6.56 -20.47 18.19
CA ILE A 235 -7.93 -20.00 18.03
C ILE A 235 -8.78 -21.12 17.43
N LYS A 236 -9.75 -21.63 18.19
CA LYS A 236 -10.64 -22.73 17.73
C LYS A 236 -12.12 -22.40 17.81
N LYS A 237 -12.48 -21.22 18.36
CA LYS A 237 -13.87 -20.87 18.72
C LYS A 237 -14.83 -20.83 17.53
N PHE A 238 -14.33 -20.51 16.35
CA PHE A 238 -15.15 -20.40 15.13
C PHE A 238 -15.50 -21.74 14.49
N LYS A 239 -14.82 -22.84 14.86
CA LYS A 239 -14.98 -24.14 14.18
C LYS A 239 -16.37 -24.74 14.35
N ASN A 240 -17.00 -24.51 15.50
CA ASN A 240 -18.31 -25.04 15.85
C ASN A 240 -19.46 -24.07 15.56
N MET A 241 -19.19 -22.88 15.02
CA MET A 241 -20.22 -21.92 14.67
C MET A 241 -20.91 -22.30 13.35
N GLU A 242 -22.20 -21.98 13.27
CA GLU A 242 -23.00 -22.15 12.06
C GLU A 242 -22.59 -21.15 10.97
N THR A 243 -22.68 -21.58 9.72
CA THR A 243 -22.21 -20.79 8.56
C THR A 243 -22.87 -19.40 8.47
N PRO A 244 -24.19 -19.22 8.70
CA PRO A 244 -24.79 -17.89 8.69
C PRO A 244 -24.22 -16.94 9.75
N GLU A 245 -23.90 -17.46 10.93
CA GLU A 245 -23.31 -16.66 12.02
C GLU A 245 -21.86 -16.28 11.69
N LEU A 246 -21.08 -17.23 11.17
CA LEU A 246 -19.72 -17.00 10.68
C LEU A 246 -19.67 -15.89 9.62
N ILE A 247 -20.58 -15.92 8.63
CA ILE A 247 -20.68 -14.89 7.59
C ILE A 247 -20.98 -13.52 8.20
N LYS A 248 -21.92 -13.44 9.16
CA LYS A 248 -22.26 -12.19 9.84
C LYS A 248 -21.06 -11.61 10.59
N GLU A 249 -20.31 -12.43 11.32
CA GLU A 249 -19.11 -11.98 12.03
C GLU A 249 -17.99 -11.57 11.08
N ALA A 250 -17.78 -12.29 9.98
CA ALA A 250 -16.77 -11.91 8.98
C ALA A 250 -17.07 -10.57 8.31
N LYS A 251 -18.34 -10.29 7.98
CA LYS A 251 -18.76 -8.98 7.47
C LYS A 251 -18.42 -7.87 8.45
N LYS A 252 -18.82 -8.03 9.72
CA LYS A 252 -18.50 -7.06 10.79
C LYS A 252 -17.00 -6.84 10.93
N ALA A 253 -16.22 -7.93 10.93
CA ALA A 253 -14.78 -7.88 11.06
C ALA A 253 -14.13 -7.10 9.91
N LEU A 254 -14.49 -7.40 8.66
CA LEU A 254 -13.95 -6.71 7.48
C LEU A 254 -14.36 -5.23 7.40
N VAL A 255 -15.62 -4.92 7.71
CA VAL A 255 -16.09 -3.52 7.76
C VAL A 255 -15.35 -2.73 8.83
N LYS A 256 -15.18 -3.32 10.03
CA LYS A 256 -14.38 -2.73 11.10
C LYS A 256 -12.91 -2.56 10.69
N TRP A 257 -12.36 -3.49 9.91
CA TRP A 257 -10.99 -3.43 9.42
C TRP A 257 -10.77 -2.32 8.38
N GLY A 258 -11.77 -2.04 7.55
CA GLY A 258 -11.75 -0.93 6.59
C GLY A 258 -12.38 -1.24 5.23
N TYR A 259 -12.83 -2.48 4.99
CA TYR A 259 -13.50 -2.84 3.74
C TYR A 259 -14.89 -2.22 3.66
N THR A 260 -15.32 -1.91 2.43
CA THR A 260 -16.70 -1.52 2.14
C THR A 260 -17.44 -2.72 1.58
N ILE A 261 -18.41 -3.23 2.33
CA ILE A 261 -19.29 -4.34 1.92
C ILE A 261 -20.73 -3.79 1.94
N PRO A 262 -21.50 -3.92 0.85
CA PRO A 262 -22.92 -3.56 0.84
C PRO A 262 -23.69 -4.30 1.93
N VAL A 263 -24.70 -3.65 2.53
CA VAL A 263 -25.46 -4.23 3.65
C VAL A 263 -26.55 -5.20 3.17
N ASP A 264 -27.03 -5.05 1.93
CA ASP A 264 -28.14 -5.83 1.35
C ASP A 264 -27.94 -6.05 -0.16
N GLY A 265 -28.35 -7.21 -0.69
CA GLY A 265 -28.41 -7.49 -2.13
C GLY A 265 -27.91 -8.88 -2.54
N GLU A 266 -28.23 -9.30 -3.77
CA GLU A 266 -27.81 -10.61 -4.33
C GLU A 266 -26.28 -10.74 -4.44
N GLU A 267 -25.56 -9.63 -4.57
CA GLU A 267 -24.09 -9.59 -4.74
C GLU A 267 -23.31 -9.54 -3.41
N GLU A 268 -23.99 -9.55 -2.25
CA GLU A 268 -23.33 -9.36 -0.95
C GLU A 268 -22.33 -10.48 -0.64
N LEU A 269 -22.72 -11.74 -0.85
CA LEU A 269 -21.87 -12.90 -0.59
C LEU A 269 -20.67 -12.95 -1.54
N GLU A 270 -20.87 -12.56 -2.79
CA GLU A 270 -19.80 -12.44 -3.78
C GLU A 270 -18.80 -11.35 -3.39
N THR A 271 -19.30 -10.18 -2.99
CA THR A 271 -18.46 -9.07 -2.52
C THR A 271 -17.69 -9.44 -1.26
N LEU A 272 -18.35 -10.11 -0.30
CA LEU A 272 -17.69 -10.65 0.89
C LEU A 272 -16.55 -11.59 0.52
N THR A 273 -16.80 -12.54 -0.39
CA THR A 273 -15.79 -13.50 -0.84
C THR A 273 -14.59 -12.80 -1.47
N LYS A 274 -14.82 -11.81 -2.35
CA LYS A 274 -13.77 -10.98 -2.95
C LYS A 274 -12.95 -10.24 -1.89
N CYS A 275 -13.60 -9.70 -0.86
CA CYS A 275 -12.92 -9.03 0.26
C CYS A 275 -12.06 -10.02 1.06
N ILE A 276 -12.60 -11.21 1.38
CA ILE A 276 -11.85 -12.27 2.07
C ILE A 276 -10.61 -12.69 1.26
N ASP A 277 -10.76 -12.90 -0.05
CA ASP A 277 -9.64 -13.28 -0.90
C ASP A 277 -8.58 -12.17 -0.94
N SER A 278 -8.98 -10.90 -1.07
CA SER A 278 -8.04 -9.77 -1.01
C SER A 278 -7.34 -9.66 0.35
N PHE A 279 -8.02 -10.01 1.45
CA PHE A 279 -7.45 -10.00 2.79
C PHE A 279 -6.29 -10.98 2.87
N PHE A 280 -6.42 -12.17 2.29
CA PHE A 280 -5.33 -13.15 2.25
C PHE A 280 -4.14 -12.70 1.38
N LEU A 281 -4.35 -11.81 0.40
CA LEU A 281 -3.25 -11.29 -0.41
C LEU A 281 -2.36 -10.30 0.36
N GLN A 282 -2.93 -9.48 1.26
CA GLN A 282 -2.16 -8.48 1.99
C GLN A 282 -1.90 -8.87 3.45
N PHE A 283 -2.94 -9.25 4.17
CA PHE A 283 -2.90 -9.39 5.63
C PHE A 283 -2.56 -10.81 6.08
N ASP A 284 -2.73 -11.82 5.23
CA ASP A 284 -2.39 -13.20 5.57
C ASP A 284 -1.69 -13.94 4.40
N PRO A 285 -0.57 -13.39 3.90
CA PRO A 285 0.14 -13.96 2.76
C PRO A 285 0.65 -15.38 3.04
N SER A 286 0.90 -15.74 4.31
CA SER A 286 1.31 -17.09 4.70
C SER A 286 0.21 -18.12 4.42
N TYR A 287 -1.05 -17.81 4.74
CA TYR A 287 -2.17 -18.70 4.41
C TYR A 287 -2.36 -18.85 2.91
N TRP A 288 -2.26 -17.74 2.16
CA TRP A 288 -2.31 -17.80 0.69
C TRP A 288 -1.21 -18.73 0.14
N LYS A 289 0.04 -18.56 0.59
CA LYS A 289 1.19 -19.38 0.14
C LYS A 289 0.96 -20.86 0.45
N ALA A 290 0.52 -21.19 1.67
CA ALA A 290 0.25 -22.56 2.07
C ALA A 290 -0.81 -23.22 1.18
N LYS A 291 -1.88 -22.50 0.85
CA LYS A 291 -2.92 -23.05 -0.02
C LYS A 291 -2.42 -23.34 -1.43
N ASN A 292 -1.53 -22.51 -1.98
CA ASN A 292 -1.04 -22.63 -3.36
C ASN A 292 0.18 -23.55 -3.53
N GLN A 293 0.72 -24.14 -2.47
CA GLN A 293 1.85 -25.09 -2.54
C GLN A 293 1.42 -26.57 -2.53
N GLU A 294 0.24 -26.87 -2.01
CA GLU A 294 -0.21 -28.25 -1.77
C GLU A 294 -1.08 -28.81 -2.92
N GLY A 295 -0.96 -28.26 -4.14
CA GLY A 295 -1.84 -28.58 -5.27
C GLY A 295 -3.29 -28.12 -5.09
N ARG A 296 -3.58 -27.39 -4.00
CA ARG A 296 -4.83 -26.64 -3.80
C ARG A 296 -4.61 -25.22 -4.34
N GLU A 297 -5.68 -24.54 -4.71
CA GLU A 297 -5.63 -23.13 -5.08
C GLU A 297 -6.59 -22.37 -4.16
N LEU A 298 -6.30 -21.11 -3.84
CA LEU A 298 -7.18 -20.34 -2.95
C LEU A 298 -8.61 -20.26 -3.51
N ALA A 299 -8.78 -20.21 -4.83
CA ALA A 299 -10.08 -20.24 -5.50
C ALA A 299 -10.89 -21.51 -5.20
N ASN A 300 -10.22 -22.64 -4.96
CA ASN A 300 -10.84 -23.94 -4.70
C ASN A 300 -11.15 -24.18 -3.21
N VAL A 301 -10.72 -23.28 -2.31
CA VAL A 301 -11.03 -23.37 -0.89
C VAL A 301 -12.48 -22.97 -0.67
N ASN A 302 -13.25 -23.80 0.04
CA ASN A 302 -14.65 -23.50 0.31
C ASN A 302 -14.81 -22.24 1.17
N LEU A 303 -15.93 -21.54 1.00
CA LEU A 303 -16.16 -20.25 1.66
C LEU A 303 -16.14 -20.36 3.19
N ARG A 304 -16.70 -21.43 3.77
CA ARG A 304 -16.75 -21.60 5.23
C ARG A 304 -15.34 -21.62 5.83
N GLU A 305 -14.42 -22.35 5.21
CA GLU A 305 -13.03 -22.41 5.63
C GLU A 305 -12.34 -21.05 5.51
N LYS A 306 -12.56 -20.33 4.40
CA LYS A 306 -12.05 -18.95 4.23
C LYS A 306 -12.58 -18.02 5.32
N VAL A 307 -13.88 -18.09 5.64
CA VAL A 307 -14.50 -17.25 6.67
C VAL A 307 -13.92 -17.55 8.06
N ILE A 308 -13.76 -18.82 8.43
CA ILE A 308 -13.13 -19.20 9.70
C ILE A 308 -11.70 -18.66 9.75
N ARG A 309 -10.93 -18.87 8.68
CA ARG A 309 -9.54 -18.42 8.60
C ARG A 309 -9.42 -16.91 8.75
N LEU A 310 -10.26 -16.14 8.07
CA LEU A 310 -10.32 -14.69 8.19
C LEU A 310 -10.54 -14.29 9.66
N LEU A 311 -11.53 -14.89 10.32
CA LEU A 311 -11.89 -14.54 11.70
C LEU A 311 -10.77 -14.88 12.69
N GLU A 312 -10.15 -16.05 12.55
CA GLU A 312 -8.96 -16.44 13.31
C GLU A 312 -7.80 -15.45 13.05
N GLY A 313 -7.62 -15.03 11.81
CA GLY A 313 -6.60 -14.06 11.42
C GLY A 313 -6.82 -12.68 12.03
N VAL A 314 -8.04 -12.14 11.95
CA VAL A 314 -8.41 -10.85 12.54
C VAL A 314 -8.20 -10.87 14.06
N GLU A 315 -8.58 -11.95 14.74
CA GLU A 315 -8.34 -12.10 16.17
C GLU A 315 -6.86 -12.22 16.52
N ALA A 316 -6.06 -12.92 15.71
CA ALA A 316 -4.61 -12.99 15.90
C ALA A 316 -3.90 -11.63 15.73
N MET A 317 -4.46 -10.73 14.91
CA MET A 317 -3.96 -9.37 14.73
C MET A 317 -4.40 -8.39 15.81
N ALA A 318 -5.46 -8.71 16.57
CA ALA A 318 -5.88 -7.88 17.70
C ALA A 318 -4.83 -7.98 18.82
N VAL A 319 -4.26 -6.83 19.18
CA VAL A 319 -3.40 -6.65 20.36
C VAL A 319 -4.21 -5.92 21.42
#